data_AF-A0A4P5WEW5-F1
#
_entry.id   AF-A0A4P5WEW5-F1
#
_cell.length_a   1.000
_cell.length_b   1.000
_cell.length_c   1.000
_cell.angle_alpha   90.00
_cell.angle_beta   90.00
_cell.angle_gamma   90.00
#
_symmetry.space_group_name_H-M   'P 1'
#
loop_
_entity.id
_entity.type
_entity.pdbx_description
1 polymer ?
#
loop_
_entity_poly.entity_id
_entity_poly.type
_entity_poly.pdbx_seq_one_letter_code
_entity_poly.pdbx_strand_id
1 'polypeptide(L)'
;MAKLNLEKLRKHIQKFEFKALFDGYGLGWDNPSLKKPILIDGTTLTAIAEKRGFLVFVCEATVLPNALERKKIAQHIDLLHRGHLIIYFNAKKQIWQIAVKELNKPIQYKEVEYYSHQEPDLLLSKLQGILFTIAEEEAGITLIDVTDRIDNSFNTNTEKTTKKFYDHFKKQHAAFMALIQGLENPEHQRWYASLMMNRLMFIYFIQKKSFLDDDVNYLQTKLNRIQQVQGEDKFYSFYRNFLLAFFHNGLGKEHKNDKELIALIGNVPYLNGGLFDVHELESGNADIQITDSAFTQLFDFFDQYQWHLDNGINAKGNEINPDVIGYIFEKYINDRAAMGAYYTKEDITEYISKNTIIPFLFDKAKTDCANAFKSDSSLWQLLKDSPDRYIYDAVKKRL
;
A
#
# COMPACT_ATOMS: atom_id res chain seq x y z
N MET A 1 7.08 -25.84 7.38
CA MET A 1 6.78 -24.54 8.00
C MET A 1 5.34 -24.18 7.68
N ALA A 2 4.48 -24.00 8.68
CA ALA A 2 3.11 -23.58 8.43
C ALA A 2 3.13 -22.13 7.92
N LYS A 3 2.67 -21.91 6.68
CA LYS A 3 2.46 -20.56 6.14
C LYS A 3 1.37 -19.88 6.97
N LEU A 4 1.61 -18.64 7.40
CA LEU A 4 0.61 -17.80 8.05
C LEU A 4 -0.64 -17.70 7.15
N ASN A 5 -1.79 -18.08 7.68
CA ASN A 5 -3.05 -18.04 6.92
C ASN A 5 -3.73 -16.68 7.12
N LEU A 6 -3.51 -15.77 6.18
CA LEU A 6 -4.02 -14.39 6.23
C LEU A 6 -5.55 -14.32 6.28
N GLU A 7 -6.23 -15.19 5.53
CA GLU A 7 -7.70 -15.28 5.56
C GLU A 7 -8.21 -15.70 6.93
N LYS A 8 -7.51 -16.61 7.61
CA LYS A 8 -7.87 -17.04 8.96
C LYS A 8 -7.70 -15.90 9.97
N LEU A 9 -6.59 -15.16 9.90
CA LEU A 9 -6.38 -13.99 10.76
C LEU A 9 -7.43 -12.90 10.52
N ARG A 10 -7.75 -12.61 9.25
CA ARG A 10 -8.81 -11.67 8.87
C ARG A 10 -10.14 -12.05 9.51
N LYS A 11 -10.54 -13.32 9.43
CA LYS A 11 -11.77 -13.82 10.06
C LYS A 11 -11.74 -13.65 11.57
N HIS A 12 -10.61 -13.92 12.24
CA HIS A 12 -10.52 -13.73 13.69
C HIS A 12 -10.67 -12.26 14.09
N ILE A 13 -10.12 -11.32 13.32
CA ILE A 13 -10.31 -9.88 13.56
C ILE A 13 -11.79 -9.51 13.39
N GLN A 14 -12.41 -9.88 12.27
CA GLN A 14 -13.81 -9.55 11.98
C GLN A 14 -14.81 -10.16 12.98
N LYS A 15 -14.49 -11.34 13.53
CA LYS A 15 -15.31 -12.04 14.52
C LYS A 15 -14.95 -11.72 15.98
N PHE A 16 -13.98 -10.83 16.22
CA PHE A 16 -13.51 -10.50 17.56
C PHE A 16 -12.93 -11.71 18.33
N GLU A 17 -12.40 -12.71 17.62
CA GLU A 17 -11.83 -13.95 18.17
C GLU A 17 -10.35 -13.75 18.55
N PHE A 18 -10.07 -12.77 19.41
CA PHE A 18 -8.69 -12.32 19.70
C PHE A 18 -7.79 -13.42 20.29
N LYS A 19 -8.33 -14.33 21.11
CA LYS A 19 -7.52 -15.42 21.65
C LYS A 19 -7.01 -16.37 20.57
N ALA A 20 -7.85 -16.68 19.57
CA ALA A 20 -7.45 -17.50 18.43
C ALA A 20 -6.51 -16.73 17.47
N LEU A 21 -6.68 -15.41 17.37
CA LEU A 21 -5.77 -14.56 16.61
C LEU A 21 -4.33 -14.64 17.12
N PHE A 22 -4.16 -14.60 18.45
CA PHE A 22 -2.85 -14.61 19.08
C PHE A 22 -2.28 -16.02 19.36
N ASP A 23 -3.04 -17.08 19.13
CA ASP A 23 -2.56 -18.44 19.45
C ASP A 23 -1.30 -18.86 18.66
N GLY A 24 -0.73 -20.00 19.06
CA GLY A 24 0.48 -20.56 18.44
C GLY A 24 0.37 -20.84 16.94
N TYR A 25 -0.85 -20.97 16.39
CA TYR A 25 -1.12 -21.18 14.96
C TYR A 25 -1.53 -19.90 14.22
N GLY A 26 -1.81 -18.82 14.96
CA GLY A 26 -2.02 -17.47 14.48
C GLY A 26 -0.72 -16.67 14.50
N LEU A 27 -0.57 -15.80 15.49
CA LEU A 27 0.60 -14.91 15.62
C LEU A 27 1.78 -15.52 16.41
N GLY A 28 1.62 -16.73 16.96
CA GLY A 28 2.69 -17.39 17.69
C GLY A 28 2.91 -16.81 19.08
N TRP A 29 1.83 -16.46 19.81
CA TRP A 29 1.94 -15.99 21.19
C TRP A 29 1.52 -17.06 22.19
N ASP A 30 1.97 -16.86 23.43
CA ASP A 30 1.73 -17.79 24.53
C ASP A 30 0.43 -17.45 25.26
N ASN A 31 -0.11 -18.44 25.98
CA ASN A 31 -1.17 -18.17 26.94
C ASN A 31 -0.64 -17.27 28.06
N PRO A 32 -1.42 -16.27 28.50
CA PRO A 32 -0.96 -15.32 29.50
C PRO A 32 -0.76 -16.00 30.85
N SER A 33 0.32 -15.64 31.54
CA SER A 33 0.56 -15.99 32.94
C SER A 33 -0.52 -15.38 33.85
N LEU A 34 -0.95 -14.16 33.53
CA LEU A 34 -2.02 -13.46 34.24
C LEU A 34 -3.39 -14.07 33.93
N LYS A 35 -4.01 -14.72 34.92
CA LYS A 35 -5.31 -15.40 34.77
C LYS A 35 -6.50 -14.57 35.22
N LYS A 36 -6.30 -13.62 36.13
CA LYS A 36 -7.39 -12.81 36.69
C LYS A 36 -7.52 -11.51 35.90
N PRO A 37 -8.76 -11.08 35.57
CA PRO A 37 -8.98 -9.77 34.99
C PRO A 37 -8.55 -8.64 35.93
N ILE A 38 -8.15 -7.52 35.36
CA ILE A 38 -7.83 -6.28 36.08
C ILE A 38 -9.02 -5.33 35.94
N LEU A 39 -9.47 -4.75 37.05
CA LEU A 39 -10.56 -3.77 37.09
C LEU A 39 -9.98 -2.36 37.30
N ILE A 40 -10.26 -1.45 36.38
CA ILE A 40 -9.82 -0.04 36.42
C ILE A 40 -11.00 0.83 36.08
N ASP A 41 -11.44 1.70 36.99
CA ASP A 41 -12.53 2.66 36.78
C ASP A 41 -13.80 2.03 36.18
N GLY A 42 -14.19 0.84 36.66
CA GLY A 42 -15.35 0.09 36.15
C GLY A 42 -15.12 -0.64 34.82
N THR A 43 -13.92 -0.53 34.24
CA THR A 43 -13.51 -1.23 33.02
C THR A 43 -12.78 -2.53 33.38
N THR A 44 -13.15 -3.63 32.73
CA THR A 44 -12.52 -4.95 32.94
C THR A 44 -11.54 -5.25 31.80
N LEU A 45 -10.27 -5.47 32.14
CA LEU A 45 -9.22 -5.90 31.21
C LEU A 45 -8.89 -7.37 31.45
N THR A 46 -8.99 -8.17 30.39
CA THR A 46 -8.63 -9.60 30.43
C THR A 46 -7.39 -9.83 29.60
N ALA A 47 -6.34 -10.40 30.18
CA ALA A 47 -5.17 -10.83 29.42
C ALA A 47 -5.54 -12.05 28.55
N ILE A 48 -5.19 -12.01 27.27
CA ILE A 48 -5.50 -13.07 26.30
C ILE A 48 -4.27 -13.74 25.71
N ALA A 49 -3.13 -13.05 25.72
CA ALA A 49 -1.88 -13.54 25.16
C ALA A 49 -0.69 -12.88 25.88
N GLU A 50 0.45 -13.56 25.87
CA GLU A 50 1.69 -13.06 26.40
C GLU A 50 2.86 -13.45 25.49
N LYS A 51 3.88 -12.61 25.43
CA LYS A 51 5.16 -12.95 24.79
C LYS A 51 6.30 -12.38 25.59
N ARG A 52 7.08 -13.24 26.24
CA ARG A 52 8.25 -12.85 27.07
C ARG A 52 7.95 -11.71 28.07
N GLY A 53 6.75 -11.71 28.67
CA GLY A 53 6.31 -10.68 29.61
C GLY A 53 5.62 -9.45 28.98
N PHE A 54 5.50 -9.38 27.66
CA PHE A 54 4.61 -8.44 26.97
C PHE A 54 3.19 -8.99 26.96
N LEU A 55 2.20 -8.25 27.47
CA LEU A 55 0.83 -8.72 27.60
C LEU A 55 -0.13 -8.11 26.59
N VAL A 56 -1.05 -8.91 26.07
CA VAL A 56 -2.19 -8.43 25.28
C VAL A 56 -3.46 -8.52 26.11
N PHE A 57 -4.12 -7.39 26.27
CA PHE A 57 -5.38 -7.26 26.98
C PHE A 57 -6.53 -7.00 26.03
N VAL A 58 -7.71 -7.51 26.38
CA VAL A 58 -8.98 -7.14 25.75
C VAL A 58 -9.90 -6.46 26.76
N CYS A 59 -10.66 -5.49 26.28
CA CYS A 59 -11.68 -4.77 27.01
C CYS A 59 -12.95 -4.71 26.15
N GLU A 60 -13.95 -5.50 26.50
CA GLU A 60 -15.29 -5.40 25.89
C GLU A 60 -16.09 -4.33 26.63
N ALA A 61 -16.66 -3.37 25.88
CA ALA A 61 -17.50 -2.33 26.47
C ALA A 61 -18.63 -1.92 25.52
N THR A 62 -19.84 -1.75 26.04
CA THR A 62 -20.99 -1.25 25.24
C THR A 62 -20.69 0.12 24.64
N VAL A 63 -20.15 1.02 25.45
CA VAL A 63 -19.62 2.32 25.05
C VAL A 63 -18.11 2.26 25.24
N LEU A 64 -17.37 2.43 24.14
CA LEU A 64 -15.91 2.40 24.20
C LEU A 64 -15.38 3.58 25.01
N PRO A 65 -14.40 3.37 25.91
CA PRO A 65 -13.79 4.46 26.66
C PRO A 65 -13.22 5.51 25.70
N ASN A 66 -13.37 6.79 26.02
CA ASN A 66 -12.83 7.89 25.22
C ASN A 66 -11.28 7.95 25.34
N ALA A 67 -10.63 8.80 24.53
CA ALA A 67 -9.17 8.87 24.48
C ALA A 67 -8.53 9.20 25.84
N LEU A 68 -9.17 10.01 26.68
CA LEU A 68 -8.66 10.35 28.02
C LEU A 68 -8.77 9.17 28.97
N GLU A 69 -9.87 8.43 28.93
CA GLU A 69 -10.10 7.22 29.72
C GLU A 69 -9.12 6.12 29.33
N ARG A 70 -8.96 5.84 28.02
CA ARG A 70 -7.99 4.86 27.52
C ARG A 70 -6.57 5.21 27.95
N LYS A 71 -6.19 6.49 27.88
CA LYS A 71 -4.88 6.95 28.35
C LYS A 71 -4.67 6.67 29.84
N LYS A 72 -5.65 6.94 30.70
CA LYS A 72 -5.58 6.63 32.15
C LYS A 72 -5.44 5.12 32.40
N ILE A 73 -6.22 4.33 31.68
CA ILE A 73 -6.16 2.86 31.76
C ILE A 73 -4.75 2.37 31.38
N ALA A 74 -4.22 2.80 30.24
CA ALA A 74 -2.88 2.42 29.79
C ALA A 74 -1.77 2.85 30.77
N GLN A 75 -1.86 4.07 31.33
CA GLN A 75 -0.96 4.53 32.38
C GLN A 75 -0.98 3.65 33.63
N HIS A 76 -2.15 3.15 34.02
CA HIS A 76 -2.25 2.24 35.16
C HIS A 76 -1.62 0.88 34.84
N ILE A 77 -1.80 0.37 33.62
CA ILE A 77 -1.17 -0.88 33.16
C ILE A 77 0.36 -0.72 33.04
N ASP A 78 0.86 0.45 32.64
CA ASP A 78 2.30 0.75 32.60
C ASP A 78 2.99 0.62 33.97
N LEU A 79 2.26 0.85 35.06
CA LEU A 79 2.78 0.69 36.43
C LEU A 79 2.91 -0.79 36.84
N LEU A 80 2.14 -1.67 36.20
CA LEU A 80 2.04 -3.10 36.55
C LEU A 80 2.88 -3.98 35.63
N HIS A 81 3.02 -3.58 34.36
CA HIS A 81 3.59 -4.41 33.31
C HIS A 81 4.55 -3.63 32.41
N ARG A 82 5.64 -4.27 31.99
CA ARG A 82 6.74 -3.62 31.25
C ARG A 82 6.38 -3.29 29.80
N GLY A 83 5.51 -4.07 29.17
CA GLY A 83 4.98 -3.83 27.82
C GLY A 83 3.58 -4.40 27.67
N HIS A 84 2.72 -3.68 26.96
CA HIS A 84 1.33 -4.10 26.77
C HIS A 84 0.72 -3.58 25.46
N LEU A 85 -0.28 -4.32 24.99
CA LEU A 85 -1.21 -3.94 23.93
C LEU A 85 -2.63 -4.09 24.49
N ILE A 86 -3.45 -3.05 24.39
CA ILE A 86 -4.85 -3.09 24.86
C ILE A 86 -5.80 -2.96 23.68
N ILE A 87 -6.72 -3.91 23.56
CA ILE A 87 -7.73 -3.97 22.51
C ILE A 87 -9.09 -3.63 23.14
N TYR A 88 -9.58 -2.43 22.89
CA TYR A 88 -10.94 -2.03 23.28
C TYR A 88 -11.89 -2.37 22.14
N PHE A 89 -13.00 -3.05 22.42
CA PHE A 89 -13.93 -3.41 21.35
C PHE A 89 -15.39 -3.45 21.79
N ASN A 90 -16.24 -3.25 20.80
CA ASN A 90 -17.67 -3.50 20.85
C ASN A 90 -18.13 -4.12 19.53
N ALA A 91 -19.43 -4.37 19.36
CA ALA A 91 -19.97 -4.99 18.15
C ALA A 91 -19.66 -4.26 16.84
N LYS A 92 -19.28 -2.96 16.88
CA LYS A 92 -19.07 -2.12 15.69
C LYS A 92 -17.63 -1.70 15.47
N LYS A 93 -16.81 -1.59 16.51
CA LYS A 93 -15.50 -0.93 16.48
C LYS A 93 -14.49 -1.62 17.38
N GLN A 94 -13.24 -1.62 16.95
CA GLN A 94 -12.06 -2.01 17.72
C GLN A 94 -11.07 -0.83 17.77
N ILE A 95 -10.38 -0.68 18.90
CA ILE A 95 -9.31 0.30 19.11
C ILE A 95 -8.14 -0.45 19.73
N TRP A 96 -7.05 -0.53 18.97
CA TRP A 96 -5.83 -1.23 19.35
C TRP A 96 -4.81 -0.20 19.82
N GLN A 97 -4.61 -0.13 21.13
CA GLN A 97 -3.76 0.88 21.77
C GLN A 97 -2.45 0.28 22.27
N ILE A 98 -1.34 0.91 21.89
CA ILE A 98 0.01 0.54 22.33
C ILE A 98 0.73 1.70 22.99
N ALA A 99 1.48 1.40 24.04
CA ALA A 99 2.41 2.32 24.68
C ALA A 99 3.79 2.21 24.04
N VAL A 100 4.17 3.22 23.25
CA VAL A 100 5.48 3.31 22.58
C VAL A 100 6.46 4.04 23.50
N LYS A 101 7.60 3.39 23.77
CA LYS A 101 8.62 3.87 24.71
C LYS A 101 9.91 4.23 23.97
N GLU A 102 9.99 5.44 23.42
CA GLU A 102 11.21 5.94 22.78
C GLU A 102 12.19 6.52 23.82
N LEU A 103 13.49 6.25 23.64
CA LEU A 103 14.55 6.76 24.53
C LEU A 103 14.48 8.29 24.60
N ASN A 104 14.51 8.84 25.83
CA ASN A 104 14.45 10.28 26.13
C ASN A 104 13.16 11.00 25.66
N LYS A 105 12.07 10.28 25.40
CA LYS A 105 10.76 10.89 25.10
C LYS A 105 9.70 10.41 26.08
N PRO A 106 8.66 11.21 26.33
CA PRO A 106 7.50 10.75 27.08
C PRO A 106 6.84 9.59 26.33
N ILE A 107 6.28 8.63 27.08
CA ILE A 107 5.49 7.52 26.54
C ILE A 107 4.39 8.07 25.65
N GLN A 108 4.31 7.55 24.42
CA GLN A 108 3.25 7.90 23.48
C GLN A 108 2.29 6.73 23.34
N TYR A 109 1.00 7.01 23.50
CA TYR A 109 -0.04 6.01 23.25
C TYR A 109 -0.50 6.16 21.80
N LYS A 110 -0.26 5.12 21.00
CA LYS A 110 -0.71 5.05 19.61
C LYS A 110 -1.92 4.14 19.50
N GLU A 111 -2.80 4.47 18.56
CA GLU A 111 -4.06 3.76 18.39
C GLU A 111 -4.26 3.42 16.91
N VAL A 112 -4.70 2.18 16.65
CA VAL A 112 -5.20 1.76 15.34
C VAL A 112 -6.68 1.43 15.52
N GLU A 113 -7.52 2.13 14.78
CA GLU A 113 -8.97 1.89 14.80
C GLU A 113 -9.37 0.94 13.67
N TYR A 114 -10.33 0.08 13.95
CA TYR A 114 -10.97 -0.78 12.96
C TYR A 114 -12.48 -0.73 13.15
N TYR A 115 -13.22 -0.58 12.06
CA TYR A 115 -14.68 -0.63 12.07
C TYR A 115 -15.16 -1.89 11.36
N SER A 116 -16.14 -2.57 11.95
CA SER A 116 -16.71 -3.85 11.46
C SER A 116 -17.22 -3.86 10.02
N HIS A 117 -17.50 -2.68 9.44
CA HIS A 117 -17.93 -2.55 8.04
C HIS A 117 -16.76 -2.44 7.05
N GLN A 118 -15.52 -2.39 7.55
CA GLN A 118 -14.30 -2.25 6.76
C GLN A 118 -13.58 -3.60 6.66
N GLU A 119 -12.73 -3.73 5.66
CA GLU A 119 -11.71 -4.78 5.64
C GLU A 119 -10.56 -4.40 6.59
N PRO A 120 -10.03 -5.36 7.39
CA PRO A 120 -9.06 -5.05 8.42
C PRO A 120 -7.62 -4.98 7.89
N ASP A 121 -7.37 -4.64 6.62
CA ASP A 121 -6.05 -4.84 5.99
C ASP A 121 -4.92 -4.03 6.64
N LEU A 122 -5.20 -2.79 7.06
CA LEU A 122 -4.24 -2.00 7.84
C LEU A 122 -3.87 -2.74 9.13
N LEU A 123 -4.86 -3.20 9.89
CA LEU A 123 -4.65 -3.93 11.13
C LEU A 123 -3.96 -5.28 10.87
N LEU A 124 -4.33 -5.98 9.79
CA LEU A 124 -3.75 -7.25 9.38
C LEU A 124 -2.26 -7.08 9.02
N SER A 125 -1.88 -5.99 8.33
CA SER A 125 -0.48 -5.64 8.06
C SER A 125 0.30 -5.41 9.37
N LYS A 126 -0.26 -4.64 10.32
CA LYS A 126 0.34 -4.43 11.64
C LYS A 126 0.48 -5.73 12.44
N LEU A 127 -0.50 -6.62 12.38
CA LEU A 127 -0.46 -7.90 13.09
C LEU A 127 0.55 -8.87 12.49
N GLN A 128 0.71 -8.89 11.16
CA GLN A 128 1.75 -9.69 10.51
C GLN A 128 3.16 -9.30 10.98
N GLY A 129 3.40 -8.00 11.21
CA GLY A 129 4.67 -7.50 11.73
C GLY A 129 5.00 -7.96 13.16
N ILE A 130 4.05 -8.58 13.87
CA ILE A 130 4.24 -9.11 15.23
C ILE A 130 4.05 -10.64 15.31
N LEU A 131 4.23 -11.33 14.18
CA LEU A 131 4.36 -12.79 14.13
C LEU A 131 5.68 -13.20 14.80
N PHE A 132 5.63 -14.25 15.62
CA PHE A 132 6.81 -14.91 16.16
C PHE A 132 6.80 -16.38 15.77
N THR A 133 7.88 -16.83 15.14
CA THR A 133 8.05 -18.21 14.71
C THR A 133 8.73 -19.05 15.79
N ILE A 134 8.53 -20.37 15.75
CA ILE A 134 9.18 -21.32 16.67
C ILE A 134 10.71 -21.21 16.60
N ALA A 135 11.27 -21.00 15.40
CA ALA A 135 12.71 -20.85 15.22
C ALA A 135 13.27 -19.59 15.94
N GLU A 136 12.50 -18.50 15.97
CA GLU A 136 12.89 -17.30 16.72
C GLU A 136 12.79 -17.53 18.23
N GLU A 137 11.80 -18.29 18.69
CA GLU A 137 11.71 -18.67 20.11
C GLU A 137 12.90 -19.50 20.57
N GLU A 138 13.31 -20.49 19.77
CA GLU A 138 14.49 -21.32 20.02
C GLU A 138 15.78 -20.50 20.00
N ALA A 139 15.84 -19.45 19.18
CA ALA A 139 16.96 -18.50 19.15
C ALA A 139 17.02 -17.56 20.37
N GLY A 140 16.00 -17.57 21.25
CA GLY A 140 16.03 -16.88 22.53
C GLY A 140 15.60 -15.41 22.48
N ILE A 141 14.49 -15.08 21.78
CA ILE A 141 13.89 -13.74 21.83
C ILE A 141 13.69 -13.22 23.26
N THR A 142 14.01 -11.94 23.45
CA THR A 142 13.86 -11.22 24.72
C THR A 142 12.63 -10.32 24.72
N LEU A 143 12.27 -9.76 25.88
CA LEU A 143 11.22 -8.75 25.97
C LEU A 143 11.54 -7.50 25.12
N ILE A 144 12.81 -7.11 25.04
CA ILE A 144 13.24 -5.94 24.26
C ILE A 144 12.95 -6.18 22.78
N ASP A 145 13.31 -7.36 22.26
CA ASP A 145 13.03 -7.73 20.86
C ASP A 145 11.53 -7.72 20.55
N VAL A 146 10.72 -8.19 21.50
CA VAL A 146 9.25 -8.18 21.39
C VAL A 146 8.74 -6.74 21.37
N THR A 147 9.14 -5.90 22.32
CA THR A 147 8.73 -4.49 22.38
C THR A 147 9.16 -3.74 21.13
N ASP A 148 10.41 -3.87 20.70
CA ASP A 148 10.93 -3.20 19.50
C ASP A 148 10.19 -3.67 18.24
N ARG A 149 9.85 -4.95 18.12
CA ARG A 149 9.08 -5.47 16.98
C ARG A 149 7.68 -4.89 16.94
N ILE A 150 6.98 -4.88 18.07
CA ILE A 150 5.62 -4.35 18.14
C ILE A 150 5.64 -2.83 17.95
N ASP A 151 6.55 -2.12 18.61
CA ASP A 151 6.76 -0.70 18.38
C ASP A 151 7.04 -0.45 16.91
N ASN A 152 7.99 -1.15 16.28
CA ASN A 152 8.25 -0.99 14.85
C ASN A 152 7.00 -1.24 14.03
N SER A 153 6.29 -2.34 14.21
CA SER A 153 5.09 -2.65 13.42
C SER A 153 4.01 -1.57 13.57
N PHE A 154 3.64 -1.21 14.80
CA PHE A 154 2.61 -0.20 15.08
C PHE A 154 3.11 1.25 14.87
N ASN A 155 4.42 1.47 14.75
CA ASN A 155 5.08 2.74 14.46
C ASN A 155 5.53 2.85 12.99
N THR A 156 5.43 1.82 12.14
CA THR A 156 5.79 1.91 10.69
C THR A 156 4.82 2.85 9.97
N ASN A 157 5.11 4.14 10.09
CA ASN A 157 5.53 5.11 9.08
C ASN A 157 4.80 5.24 7.75
N THR A 158 3.64 4.65 7.47
CA THR A 158 2.92 5.06 6.25
C THR A 158 2.65 6.57 6.28
N GLU A 159 2.22 7.14 7.42
CA GLU A 159 2.01 8.59 7.53
C GLU A 159 3.31 9.43 7.51
N LYS A 160 4.39 9.00 8.17
CA LYS A 160 5.65 9.77 8.18
C LYS A 160 6.39 9.67 6.85
N THR A 161 6.39 8.50 6.21
CA THR A 161 6.97 8.30 4.87
C THR A 161 6.16 9.04 3.83
N THR A 162 4.82 8.97 3.87
CA THR A 162 3.93 9.79 3.03
C THR A 162 4.17 11.28 3.24
N LYS A 163 4.28 11.75 4.48
CA LYS A 163 4.57 13.17 4.77
C LYS A 163 5.96 13.58 4.29
N LYS A 164 6.99 12.78 4.57
CA LYS A 164 8.37 13.04 4.15
C LYS A 164 8.48 13.03 2.63
N PHE A 165 7.86 12.06 1.95
CA PHE A 165 7.80 12.02 0.49
C PHE A 165 7.08 13.24 -0.04
N TYR A 166 5.91 13.59 0.50
CA TYR A 166 5.16 14.78 0.10
C TYR A 166 5.96 16.09 0.26
N ASP A 167 6.68 16.25 1.36
CA ASP A 167 7.52 17.43 1.60
C ASP A 167 8.71 17.51 0.62
N HIS A 168 9.32 16.38 0.25
CA HIS A 168 10.34 16.34 -0.81
C HIS A 168 9.73 16.53 -2.19
N PHE A 169 8.59 15.91 -2.46
CA PHE A 169 7.84 16.01 -3.71
C PHE A 169 7.53 17.48 -4.01
N LYS A 170 7.10 18.27 -3.02
CA LYS A 170 6.90 19.73 -3.19
C LYS A 170 8.15 20.47 -3.67
N LYS A 171 9.31 20.12 -3.09
CA LYS A 171 10.59 20.76 -3.46
C LYS A 171 11.00 20.36 -4.87
N GLN A 172 10.91 19.07 -5.18
CA GLN A 172 11.24 18.55 -6.52
C GLN A 172 10.26 19.05 -7.58
N HIS A 173 8.99 19.19 -7.24
CA HIS A 173 7.97 19.79 -8.11
C HIS A 173 8.30 21.23 -8.47
N ALA A 174 8.67 22.06 -7.47
CA ALA A 174 9.06 23.44 -7.71
C ALA A 174 10.32 23.55 -8.57
N ALA A 175 11.33 22.69 -8.32
CA ALA A 175 12.55 22.63 -9.13
C ALA A 175 12.26 22.17 -10.56
N PHE A 176 11.44 21.12 -10.73
CA PHE A 176 11.04 20.59 -12.03
C PHE A 176 10.26 21.63 -12.85
N MET A 177 9.31 22.32 -12.21
CA MET A 177 8.52 23.39 -12.84
C MET A 177 9.40 24.52 -13.39
N ALA A 178 10.48 24.89 -12.68
CA ALA A 178 11.41 25.93 -13.13
C ALA A 178 12.22 25.54 -14.37
N LEU A 179 12.29 24.24 -14.71
CA LEU A 179 12.98 23.71 -15.88
C LEU A 179 12.05 23.47 -17.08
N ILE A 180 10.77 23.80 -16.95
CA ILE A 180 9.79 23.75 -18.05
C ILE A 180 9.85 25.06 -18.83
N GLN A 181 10.12 24.96 -20.13
CA GLN A 181 10.12 26.07 -21.07
C GLN A 181 8.95 25.92 -22.06
N GLY A 182 8.57 27.00 -22.73
CA GLY A 182 7.50 27.00 -23.74
C GLY A 182 6.07 27.09 -23.19
N LEU A 183 5.92 27.40 -21.90
CA LEU A 183 4.62 27.73 -21.28
C LEU A 183 4.74 29.10 -20.58
N GLU A 184 3.96 30.08 -21.02
CA GLU A 184 4.04 31.45 -20.47
C GLU A 184 3.23 31.60 -19.18
N ASN A 185 2.13 30.87 -19.04
CA ASN A 185 1.26 30.93 -17.85
C ASN A 185 1.84 30.07 -16.71
N PRO A 186 2.16 30.64 -15.53
CA PRO A 186 2.67 29.88 -14.39
C PRO A 186 1.73 28.79 -13.88
N GLU A 187 0.40 28.97 -14.01
CA GLU A 187 -0.56 27.92 -13.65
C GLU A 187 -0.51 26.75 -14.65
N HIS A 188 -0.31 27.02 -15.94
CA HIS A 188 -0.11 25.96 -16.95
C HIS A 188 1.20 25.21 -16.70
N GLN A 189 2.29 25.91 -16.38
CA GLN A 189 3.57 25.29 -15.99
C GLN A 189 3.40 24.37 -14.78
N ARG A 190 2.74 24.86 -13.73
CA ARG A 190 2.48 24.09 -12.51
C ARG A 190 1.63 22.85 -12.79
N TRP A 191 0.57 23.00 -13.58
CA TRP A 191 -0.30 21.89 -13.93
C TRP A 191 0.46 20.86 -14.76
N TYR A 192 1.23 21.31 -15.76
CA TYR A 192 2.01 20.42 -16.62
C TYR A 192 3.11 19.68 -15.85
N ALA A 193 3.81 20.35 -14.93
CA ALA A 193 4.75 19.71 -14.01
C ALA A 193 4.08 18.59 -13.19
N SER A 194 2.87 18.85 -12.68
CA SER A 194 2.12 17.88 -11.89
C SER A 194 1.70 16.66 -12.72
N LEU A 195 1.21 16.89 -13.94
CA LEU A 195 0.85 15.84 -14.89
C LEU A 195 2.07 14.98 -15.24
N MET A 196 3.20 15.61 -15.58
CA MET A 196 4.43 14.94 -15.94
C MET A 196 4.97 14.08 -14.79
N MET A 197 5.07 14.64 -13.58
CA MET A 197 5.50 13.88 -12.41
C MET A 197 4.55 12.72 -12.11
N ASN A 198 3.23 12.89 -12.25
CA ASN A 198 2.27 11.80 -12.05
C ASN A 198 2.48 10.65 -13.05
N ARG A 199 2.62 10.96 -14.34
CA ARG A 199 2.95 9.98 -15.38
C ARG A 199 4.21 9.19 -15.02
N LEU A 200 5.28 9.89 -14.62
CA LEU A 200 6.56 9.28 -14.27
C LEU A 200 6.48 8.44 -12.99
N MET A 201 5.75 8.89 -11.96
CA MET A 201 5.51 8.10 -10.75
C MET A 201 4.76 6.80 -11.06
N PHE A 202 3.71 6.87 -11.90
CA PHE A 202 2.98 5.68 -12.33
C PHE A 202 3.92 4.69 -13.05
N ILE A 203 4.78 5.19 -13.93
CA ILE A 203 5.77 4.38 -14.62
C ILE A 203 6.76 3.72 -13.65
N TYR A 204 7.20 4.44 -12.62
CA TYR A 204 8.06 3.90 -11.56
C TYR A 204 7.43 2.70 -10.85
N PHE A 205 6.11 2.68 -10.66
CA PHE A 205 5.42 1.52 -10.10
C PHE A 205 5.47 0.29 -11.03
N ILE A 206 5.11 0.47 -12.30
CA ILE A 206 4.99 -0.65 -13.24
C ILE A 206 6.34 -1.18 -13.71
N GLN A 207 7.37 -0.33 -13.82
CA GLN A 207 8.72 -0.77 -14.20
C GLN A 207 9.28 -1.75 -13.17
N LYS A 208 9.00 -1.58 -11.87
CA LYS A 208 9.48 -2.51 -10.82
C LYS A 208 8.85 -3.90 -10.90
N LYS A 209 7.79 -4.08 -11.69
CA LYS A 209 7.22 -5.39 -12.04
C LYS A 209 7.76 -5.96 -13.36
N SER A 210 8.76 -5.32 -13.96
CA SER A 210 9.38 -5.69 -15.25
C SER A 210 8.41 -5.59 -16.43
N PHE A 211 7.35 -4.78 -16.32
CA PHE A 211 6.37 -4.62 -17.40
C PHE A 211 6.87 -3.76 -18.56
N LEU A 212 8.01 -3.09 -18.40
CA LEU A 212 8.58 -2.20 -19.41
C LEU A 212 9.89 -2.78 -19.90
N ASP A 213 9.84 -3.50 -21.02
CA ASP A 213 10.99 -4.10 -21.69
C ASP A 213 11.84 -5.01 -20.77
N ASP A 214 11.18 -5.67 -19.81
CA ASP A 214 11.80 -6.47 -18.74
C ASP A 214 12.85 -5.70 -17.89
N ASP A 215 12.79 -4.37 -17.87
CA ASP A 215 13.74 -3.50 -17.17
C ASP A 215 13.13 -2.83 -15.93
N VAL A 216 13.65 -3.19 -14.75
CA VAL A 216 13.25 -2.60 -13.47
C VAL A 216 13.71 -1.15 -13.26
N ASN A 217 14.61 -0.67 -14.10
CA ASN A 217 15.16 0.69 -14.12
C ASN A 217 14.91 1.38 -15.48
N TYR A 218 13.87 0.95 -16.21
CA TYR A 218 13.55 1.34 -17.58
C TYR A 218 13.74 2.83 -17.91
N LEU A 219 13.16 3.74 -17.11
CA LEU A 219 13.28 5.18 -17.38
C LEU A 219 14.73 5.68 -17.32
N GLN A 220 15.50 5.24 -16.32
CA GLN A 220 16.91 5.62 -16.18
C GLN A 220 17.74 5.03 -17.32
N THR A 221 17.50 3.77 -17.69
CA THR A 221 18.16 3.13 -18.82
C THR A 221 17.91 3.88 -20.12
N LYS A 222 16.67 4.28 -20.39
CA LYS A 222 16.30 5.03 -21.60
C LYS A 222 16.88 6.45 -21.61
N LEU A 223 16.87 7.15 -20.47
CA LEU A 223 17.51 8.46 -20.32
C LEU A 223 19.00 8.40 -20.65
N ASN A 224 19.73 7.48 -20.01
CA ASN A 224 21.16 7.28 -20.24
C ASN A 224 21.45 6.96 -21.72
N ARG A 225 20.62 6.13 -22.35
CA ARG A 225 20.78 5.78 -23.78
C ARG A 225 20.59 6.99 -24.69
N ILE A 226 19.56 7.80 -24.45
CA ILE A 226 19.31 9.01 -25.25
C ILE A 226 20.48 9.99 -25.10
N GLN A 227 20.97 10.21 -23.88
CA GLN A 227 22.11 11.09 -23.60
C GLN A 227 23.40 10.60 -24.27
N GLN A 228 23.65 9.28 -24.30
CA GLN A 228 24.83 8.70 -24.96
C GLN A 228 24.80 8.80 -26.48
N VAL A 229 23.64 8.59 -27.11
CA VAL A 229 23.52 8.57 -28.58
C VAL A 229 23.53 9.98 -29.17
N GLN A 230 22.99 10.97 -28.46
CA GLN A 230 22.68 12.30 -28.99
C GLN A 230 23.59 13.42 -28.41
N GLY A 231 24.30 13.15 -27.31
CA GLY A 231 25.02 14.14 -26.51
C GLY A 231 24.09 14.94 -25.58
N GLU A 232 24.59 15.37 -24.41
CA GLU A 232 23.81 16.20 -23.48
C GLU A 232 23.29 17.48 -24.17
N ASP A 233 21.98 17.72 -24.10
CA ASP A 233 21.29 18.98 -24.45
C ASP A 233 21.53 19.56 -25.87
N LYS A 234 21.56 18.72 -26.92
CA LYS A 234 21.62 19.21 -28.32
C LYS A 234 20.40 18.82 -29.15
N PHE A 235 19.47 19.74 -29.37
CA PHE A 235 18.25 19.64 -30.24
C PHE A 235 17.29 18.46 -29.94
N TYR A 236 17.74 17.48 -29.17
CA TYR A 236 17.19 16.15 -29.01
C TYR A 236 17.13 15.82 -27.50
N SER A 237 16.03 16.20 -26.84
CA SER A 237 15.83 15.94 -25.40
C SER A 237 15.16 14.60 -25.14
N PHE A 238 15.40 14.02 -23.96
CA PHE A 238 14.69 12.84 -23.45
C PHE A 238 13.16 13.06 -23.47
N TYR A 239 12.73 14.27 -23.14
CA TYR A 239 11.33 14.66 -23.19
C TYR A 239 10.71 14.48 -24.59
N ARG A 240 11.27 15.12 -25.63
CA ARG A 240 10.64 15.12 -26.96
C ARG A 240 10.84 13.82 -27.73
N ASN A 241 12.05 13.27 -27.69
CA ASN A 241 12.39 12.13 -28.53
C ASN A 241 11.90 10.81 -27.97
N PHE A 242 11.70 10.74 -26.65
CA PHE A 242 11.34 9.51 -25.98
C PHE A 242 10.01 9.66 -25.24
N LEU A 243 9.92 10.54 -24.24
CA LEU A 243 8.75 10.54 -23.34
C LEU A 243 7.43 10.80 -24.06
N LEU A 244 7.36 11.76 -25.00
CA LEU A 244 6.12 12.02 -25.74
C LEU A 244 5.67 10.82 -26.58
N ALA A 245 6.60 10.20 -27.32
CA ALA A 245 6.31 9.01 -28.11
C ALA A 245 5.92 7.83 -27.20
N PHE A 246 6.66 7.65 -26.10
CA PHE A 246 6.42 6.60 -25.12
C PHE A 246 5.05 6.75 -24.44
N PHE A 247 4.67 7.96 -24.00
CA PHE A 247 3.36 8.21 -23.40
C PHE A 247 2.26 8.01 -24.43
N HIS A 248 2.27 8.77 -25.52
CA HIS A 248 1.08 8.90 -26.37
C HIS A 248 0.91 7.75 -27.36
N ASN A 249 2.01 7.18 -27.85
CA ASN A 249 1.97 6.13 -28.86
C ASN A 249 2.33 4.76 -28.27
N GLY A 250 3.14 4.71 -27.21
CA GLY A 250 3.44 3.48 -26.48
C GLY A 250 2.34 3.12 -25.48
N LEU A 251 2.23 3.88 -24.40
CA LEU A 251 1.29 3.58 -23.32
C LEU A 251 -0.15 4.02 -23.66
N GLY A 252 -0.34 5.05 -24.47
CA GLY A 252 -1.64 5.65 -24.78
C GLY A 252 -2.36 5.04 -25.99
N LYS A 253 -1.69 4.22 -26.82
CA LYS A 253 -2.28 3.61 -28.01
C LYS A 253 -1.76 2.19 -28.25
N GLU A 254 -2.55 1.38 -28.95
CA GLU A 254 -2.09 0.07 -29.42
C GLU A 254 -1.08 0.24 -30.56
N HIS A 255 0.08 -0.39 -30.43
CA HIS A 255 1.24 -0.15 -31.30
C HIS A 255 1.99 -1.43 -31.73
N LYS A 256 1.34 -2.60 -31.63
CA LYS A 256 1.99 -3.91 -31.89
C LYS A 256 2.64 -4.06 -33.28
N ASN A 257 2.24 -3.24 -34.25
CA ASN A 257 2.73 -3.30 -35.63
C ASN A 257 3.73 -2.18 -35.98
N ASP A 258 4.02 -1.24 -35.07
CA ASP A 258 4.92 -0.12 -35.31
C ASP A 258 6.36 -0.49 -34.94
N LYS A 259 7.12 -0.95 -35.94
CA LYS A 259 8.50 -1.42 -35.73
C LYS A 259 9.46 -0.32 -35.29
N GLU A 260 9.27 0.90 -35.78
CA GLU A 260 10.15 2.03 -35.44
C GLU A 260 9.91 2.47 -33.99
N LEU A 261 8.63 2.55 -33.59
CA LEU A 261 8.27 2.85 -32.21
C LEU A 261 8.75 1.74 -31.25
N ILE A 262 8.55 0.46 -31.59
CA ILE A 262 9.03 -0.66 -30.77
C ILE A 262 10.56 -0.63 -30.65
N ALA A 263 11.31 -0.23 -31.69
CA ALA A 263 12.76 -0.09 -31.58
C ALA A 263 13.19 1.03 -30.62
N LEU A 264 12.38 2.08 -30.51
CA LEU A 264 12.61 3.20 -29.60
C LEU A 264 12.26 2.83 -28.14
N ILE A 265 11.03 2.35 -27.91
CA ILE A 265 10.48 2.15 -26.56
C ILE A 265 10.72 0.73 -26.04
N GLY A 266 10.91 -0.27 -26.89
CA GLY A 266 10.99 -1.67 -26.48
C GLY A 266 9.62 -2.30 -26.32
N ASN A 267 9.57 -3.45 -25.65
CA ASN A 267 8.32 -4.18 -25.42
C ASN A 267 7.55 -3.59 -24.23
N VAL A 268 6.53 -2.76 -24.49
CA VAL A 268 5.73 -2.10 -23.45
C VAL A 268 4.23 -2.32 -23.69
N PRO A 269 3.40 -2.40 -22.63
CA PRO A 269 1.97 -2.59 -22.77
C PRO A 269 1.27 -1.29 -23.19
N TYR A 270 0.18 -1.42 -23.94
CA TYR A 270 -0.83 -0.37 -24.04
C TYR A 270 -1.63 -0.31 -22.73
N LEU A 271 -1.73 0.88 -22.14
CA LEU A 271 -2.45 1.16 -20.91
C LEU A 271 -3.62 2.10 -21.19
N ASN A 272 -4.82 1.54 -21.22
CA ASN A 272 -6.04 2.32 -21.38
C ASN A 272 -6.36 3.08 -20.08
N GLY A 273 -6.58 4.41 -20.14
CA GLY A 273 -6.87 5.18 -18.93
C GLY A 273 -6.67 6.70 -18.96
N GLY A 274 -6.46 7.32 -20.12
CA GLY A 274 -6.42 8.79 -20.27
C GLY A 274 -5.18 9.50 -19.71
N LEU A 275 -4.49 8.93 -18.72
CA LEU A 275 -3.30 9.52 -18.10
C LEU A 275 -2.18 9.82 -19.12
N PHE A 276 -2.05 8.97 -20.14
CA PHE A 276 -1.02 9.07 -21.17
C PHE A 276 -1.53 9.65 -22.49
N ASP A 277 -2.77 10.13 -22.55
CA ASP A 277 -3.30 10.81 -23.73
C ASP A 277 -2.63 12.17 -23.92
N VAL A 278 -2.68 12.70 -25.14
CA VAL A 278 -2.15 14.04 -25.43
C VAL A 278 -2.97 15.07 -24.67
N HIS A 279 -2.30 15.84 -23.81
CA HIS A 279 -2.92 16.89 -23.01
C HIS A 279 -3.20 18.14 -23.85
N GLU A 280 -4.19 18.94 -23.45
CA GLU A 280 -4.52 20.20 -24.15
C GLU A 280 -3.35 21.18 -24.20
N LEU A 281 -2.55 21.24 -23.13
CA LEU A 281 -1.32 22.04 -23.08
C LEU A 281 -0.26 21.55 -24.06
N GLU A 282 -0.16 20.24 -24.31
CA GLU A 282 0.78 19.66 -25.28
C GLU A 282 0.32 19.93 -26.71
N SER A 283 -1.00 19.88 -26.96
CA SER A 283 -1.58 20.18 -28.27
C SER A 283 -1.51 21.67 -28.62
N GLY A 284 -1.71 22.54 -27.64
CA GLY A 284 -1.73 24.00 -27.82
C GLY A 284 -0.36 24.67 -27.80
N ASN A 285 0.69 23.97 -27.35
CA ASN A 285 2.03 24.54 -27.19
C ASN A 285 3.10 23.58 -27.72
N ALA A 286 3.37 23.66 -29.03
CA ALA A 286 4.38 22.83 -29.68
C ALA A 286 5.83 23.14 -29.25
N ASP A 287 6.04 24.17 -28.42
CA ASP A 287 7.34 24.67 -27.97
C ASP A 287 7.70 24.22 -26.55
N ILE A 288 6.87 23.40 -25.89
CA ILE A 288 7.20 22.86 -24.56
C ILE A 288 8.54 22.12 -24.62
N GLN A 289 9.44 22.43 -23.70
CA GLN A 289 10.72 21.75 -23.53
C GLN A 289 11.00 21.53 -22.05
N ILE A 290 11.61 20.40 -21.74
CA ILE A 290 12.08 20.05 -20.40
C ILE A 290 13.50 19.51 -20.57
N THR A 291 14.46 20.06 -19.83
CA THR A 291 15.88 19.68 -19.91
C THR A 291 16.11 18.29 -19.29
N ASP A 292 17.10 17.56 -19.79
CA ASP A 292 17.42 16.21 -19.31
C ASP A 292 17.86 16.22 -17.83
N SER A 293 18.43 17.34 -17.38
CA SER A 293 18.78 17.59 -15.97
C SER A 293 17.57 17.56 -15.03
N ALA A 294 16.37 17.92 -15.52
CA ALA A 294 15.14 17.84 -14.73
C ALA A 294 14.77 16.38 -14.43
N PHE A 295 14.91 15.50 -15.42
CA PHE A 295 14.62 14.08 -15.26
C PHE A 295 15.67 13.37 -14.43
N THR A 296 16.95 13.73 -14.60
CA THR A 296 18.05 13.19 -13.79
C THR A 296 17.81 13.47 -12.29
N GLN A 297 17.54 14.73 -11.93
CA GLN A 297 17.24 15.10 -10.53
C GLN A 297 15.98 14.42 -9.99
N LEU A 298 14.95 14.28 -10.83
CA LEU A 298 13.69 13.65 -10.43
C LEU A 298 13.86 12.15 -10.21
N PHE A 299 14.63 11.46 -11.04
CA PHE A 299 14.89 10.03 -10.92
C PHE A 299 15.80 9.74 -9.71
N ASP A 300 16.83 10.56 -9.47
CA ASP A 300 17.63 10.50 -8.24
C ASP A 300 16.79 10.65 -6.97
N PHE A 301 15.73 11.46 -7.03
CA PHE A 301 14.75 11.58 -5.94
C PHE A 301 13.90 10.31 -5.82
N PHE A 302 13.35 9.80 -6.91
CA PHE A 302 12.51 8.60 -6.88
C PHE A 302 13.28 7.36 -6.40
N ASP A 303 14.55 7.22 -6.77
CA ASP A 303 15.40 6.09 -6.37
C ASP A 303 15.78 6.10 -4.87
N GLN A 304 15.51 7.18 -4.13
CA GLN A 304 15.62 7.19 -2.67
C GLN A 304 14.51 6.37 -1.98
N TYR A 305 13.49 5.97 -2.74
CA TYR A 305 12.31 5.27 -2.25
C TYR A 305 12.16 3.90 -2.90
N GLN A 306 11.51 2.99 -2.18
CA GLN A 306 11.17 1.66 -2.65
C GLN A 306 9.73 1.65 -3.18
N TRP A 307 9.56 1.47 -4.48
CA TRP A 307 8.26 1.52 -5.15
C TRP A 307 7.62 0.13 -5.16
N HIS A 308 6.49 -0.02 -4.48
CA HIS A 308 5.78 -1.29 -4.36
C HIS A 308 4.29 -1.11 -4.65
N LEU A 309 3.74 -1.93 -5.55
CA LEU A 309 2.28 -1.97 -5.78
C LEU A 309 1.51 -2.55 -4.59
N ASP A 310 2.19 -3.35 -3.76
CA ASP A 310 1.59 -4.09 -2.65
C ASP A 310 2.06 -3.50 -1.31
N ASN A 311 1.19 -3.51 -0.30
CA ASN A 311 1.52 -3.14 1.08
C ASN A 311 2.39 -4.24 1.73
N GLY A 312 3.69 -4.23 1.42
CA GLY A 312 4.65 -5.24 1.82
C GLY A 312 4.91 -5.33 3.34
N ILE A 313 5.23 -6.55 3.79
CA ILE A 313 5.40 -6.95 5.21
C ILE A 313 6.72 -6.43 5.83
N ASN A 314 7.66 -5.96 5.01
CA ASN A 314 9.02 -5.59 5.43
C ASN A 314 9.36 -4.12 5.17
N ALA A 315 8.43 -3.21 5.49
CA ALA A 315 8.58 -1.79 5.25
C ALA A 315 9.78 -1.17 5.97
N LYS A 316 10.85 -0.86 5.22
CA LYS A 316 12.06 -0.18 5.71
C LYS A 316 11.87 1.32 5.96
N GLY A 317 10.62 1.82 5.93
CA GLY A 317 10.30 3.22 6.20
C GLY A 317 10.57 4.18 5.04
N ASN A 318 10.90 3.69 3.85
CA ASN A 318 11.02 4.46 2.60
C ASN A 318 10.21 3.85 1.44
N GLU A 319 9.18 3.06 1.75
CA GLU A 319 8.32 2.47 0.74
C GLU A 319 7.24 3.46 0.27
N ILE A 320 6.96 3.43 -1.04
CA ILE A 320 5.93 4.22 -1.70
C ILE A 320 4.97 3.23 -2.34
N ASN A 321 3.69 3.35 -1.97
CA ASN A 321 2.58 2.56 -2.46
C ASN A 321 1.57 3.46 -3.20
N PRO A 322 0.57 2.89 -3.89
CA PRO A 322 -0.47 3.67 -4.56
C PRO A 322 -1.24 4.64 -3.64
N ASP A 323 -1.43 4.30 -2.36
CA ASP A 323 -2.09 5.20 -1.39
C ASP A 323 -1.31 6.51 -1.19
N VAL A 324 0.03 6.46 -1.22
CA VAL A 324 0.87 7.67 -1.14
C VAL A 324 0.61 8.57 -2.35
N ILE A 325 0.49 8.01 -3.57
CA ILE A 325 0.09 8.80 -4.75
C ILE A 325 -1.30 9.38 -4.53
N GLY A 326 -2.26 8.56 -4.09
CA GLY A 326 -3.62 9.00 -3.81
C GLY A 326 -3.66 10.20 -2.88
N TYR A 327 -2.91 10.13 -1.77
CA TYR A 327 -2.76 11.23 -0.83
C TYR A 327 -2.14 12.49 -1.45
N ILE A 328 -1.10 12.34 -2.28
CA ILE A 328 -0.49 13.49 -2.98
C ILE A 328 -1.50 14.10 -3.96
N PHE A 329 -2.19 13.26 -4.73
CA PHE A 329 -3.16 13.68 -5.72
C PHE A 329 -4.30 14.44 -5.05
N GLU A 330 -4.90 13.87 -4.00
CA GLU A 330 -5.96 14.51 -3.23
C GLU A 330 -5.51 15.84 -2.62
N LYS A 331 -4.35 15.87 -1.94
CA LYS A 331 -3.87 17.12 -1.33
C LYS A 331 -3.43 18.19 -2.33
N TYR A 332 -2.91 17.79 -3.47
CA TYR A 332 -2.37 18.73 -4.44
C TYR A 332 -3.44 19.26 -5.40
N ILE A 333 -4.44 18.43 -5.74
CA ILE A 333 -5.51 18.76 -6.70
C ILE A 333 -6.77 19.29 -6.00
N ASN A 334 -7.20 18.70 -4.88
CA ASN A 334 -8.43 19.15 -4.20
C ASN A 334 -8.27 20.52 -3.54
N ASP A 335 -7.05 20.89 -3.10
CA ASP A 335 -6.78 22.23 -2.56
C ASP A 335 -6.95 23.34 -3.62
N ARG A 336 -7.01 23.03 -4.94
CA ARG A 336 -6.82 24.04 -5.99
C ARG A 336 -7.69 23.94 -7.25
N ALA A 337 -8.21 22.77 -7.63
CA ALA A 337 -8.93 22.59 -8.90
C ALA A 337 -10.47 22.56 -8.79
N ALA A 338 -11.06 22.62 -7.59
CA ALA A 338 -12.51 22.43 -7.35
C ALA A 338 -13.11 21.14 -7.98
N MET A 339 -12.27 20.23 -8.46
CA MET A 339 -12.65 18.90 -8.89
C MET A 339 -12.47 17.97 -7.69
N GLY A 340 -13.57 17.51 -7.10
CA GLY A 340 -13.58 16.54 -5.99
C GLY A 340 -13.10 15.16 -6.44
N ALA A 341 -11.82 15.06 -6.82
CA ALA A 341 -11.19 13.81 -7.22
C ALA A 341 -10.64 13.12 -5.97
N TYR A 342 -11.25 11.98 -5.64
CA TYR A 342 -10.87 11.16 -4.49
C TYR A 342 -10.26 9.87 -4.98
N TYR A 343 -9.16 9.48 -4.34
CA TYR A 343 -8.53 8.20 -4.58
C TYR A 343 -9.46 7.08 -4.09
N THR A 344 -9.72 6.12 -4.99
CA THR A 344 -10.53 4.95 -4.63
C THR A 344 -9.62 3.92 -3.99
N LYS A 345 -9.90 3.59 -2.74
CA LYS A 345 -9.11 2.65 -1.93
C LYS A 345 -9.10 1.23 -2.50
N GLU A 346 -8.12 0.45 -2.05
CA GLU A 346 -7.88 -0.93 -2.48
C GLU A 346 -9.13 -1.82 -2.29
N ASP A 347 -9.85 -1.70 -1.18
CA ASP A 347 -11.07 -2.47 -0.90
C ASP A 347 -12.16 -2.30 -1.98
N ILE A 348 -12.38 -1.07 -2.44
CA ILE A 348 -13.35 -0.77 -3.50
C ILE A 348 -12.83 -1.26 -4.85
N THR A 349 -11.56 -1.02 -5.17
CA THR A 349 -10.98 -1.48 -6.45
C THR A 349 -10.91 -3.01 -6.53
N GLU A 350 -10.63 -3.70 -5.42
CA GLU A 350 -10.66 -5.15 -5.29
C GLU A 350 -12.09 -5.68 -5.47
N TYR A 351 -13.07 -5.06 -4.80
CA TYR A 351 -14.48 -5.42 -4.98
C TYR A 351 -14.92 -5.29 -6.45
N ILE A 352 -14.64 -4.15 -7.10
CA ILE A 352 -14.99 -3.93 -8.50
C ILE A 352 -14.29 -4.98 -9.39
N SER A 353 -13.00 -5.19 -9.18
CA SER A 353 -12.20 -6.15 -9.97
C SER A 353 -12.73 -7.57 -9.82
N LYS A 354 -13.00 -8.03 -8.60
CA LYS A 354 -13.56 -9.36 -8.33
C LYS A 354 -14.94 -9.56 -8.96
N ASN A 355 -15.76 -8.51 -9.01
CA ASN A 355 -17.12 -8.59 -9.55
C ASN A 355 -17.21 -8.29 -11.06
N THR A 356 -16.10 -7.92 -11.72
CA THR A 356 -16.10 -7.61 -13.17
C THR A 356 -15.12 -8.51 -13.95
N ILE A 357 -13.87 -8.58 -13.51
CA ILE A 357 -12.81 -9.34 -14.18
C ILE A 357 -13.04 -10.84 -14.04
N ILE A 358 -13.33 -11.32 -12.82
CA ILE A 358 -13.53 -12.77 -12.60
C ILE A 358 -14.72 -13.29 -13.43
N PRO A 359 -15.93 -12.70 -13.36
CA PRO A 359 -17.04 -13.17 -14.20
C PRO A 359 -16.72 -13.16 -15.69
N PHE A 360 -16.09 -12.08 -16.18
CA PHE A 360 -15.68 -11.99 -17.58
C PHE A 360 -14.71 -13.11 -17.99
N LEU A 361 -13.69 -13.39 -17.16
CA LEU A 361 -12.74 -14.48 -17.42
C LEU A 361 -13.44 -15.84 -17.43
N PHE A 362 -14.39 -16.07 -16.54
CA PHE A 362 -15.19 -17.30 -16.52
C PHE A 362 -16.06 -17.44 -17.77
N ASP A 363 -16.74 -16.39 -18.21
CA ASP A 363 -17.55 -16.39 -19.43
C ASP A 363 -16.68 -16.63 -20.68
N LYS A 364 -15.51 -16.00 -20.74
CA LYS A 364 -14.56 -16.17 -21.84
C LYS A 364 -13.97 -17.58 -21.85
N ALA A 365 -13.56 -18.10 -20.70
CA ALA A 365 -13.04 -19.45 -20.57
C ALA A 365 -14.11 -20.51 -20.90
N LYS A 366 -15.37 -20.28 -20.53
CA LYS A 366 -16.48 -21.16 -20.90
C LYS A 366 -16.70 -21.21 -22.41
N THR A 367 -16.53 -20.08 -23.08
CA THR A 367 -16.64 -19.99 -24.54
C THR A 367 -15.49 -20.73 -25.22
N ASP A 368 -14.26 -20.44 -24.82
CA ASP A 368 -13.06 -20.95 -25.50
C ASP A 368 -12.73 -22.41 -25.09
N CYS A 369 -13.17 -22.84 -23.91
CA CYS A 369 -12.93 -24.17 -23.33
C CYS A 369 -14.23 -24.88 -22.91
N ALA A 370 -15.26 -24.87 -23.75
CA ALA A 370 -16.59 -25.40 -23.41
C ALA A 370 -16.61 -26.83 -22.82
N ASN A 371 -15.70 -27.71 -23.25
CA ASN A 371 -15.59 -29.07 -22.71
C ASN A 371 -15.16 -29.10 -21.24
N ALA A 372 -14.32 -28.16 -20.81
CA ALA A 372 -13.89 -28.03 -19.42
C ALA A 372 -14.97 -27.46 -18.49
N PHE A 373 -16.10 -26.99 -19.04
CA PHE A 373 -17.23 -26.45 -18.29
C PHE A 373 -18.47 -27.36 -18.30
N LYS A 374 -18.39 -28.54 -18.93
CA LYS A 374 -19.45 -29.57 -18.82
C LYS A 374 -19.56 -30.06 -17.38
N SER A 375 -20.77 -30.44 -16.94
CA SER A 375 -21.09 -30.76 -15.55
C SER A 375 -20.29 -31.93 -14.94
N ASP A 376 -19.69 -32.77 -15.78
CA ASP A 376 -18.87 -33.93 -15.45
C ASP A 376 -17.35 -33.65 -15.53
N SER A 377 -16.95 -32.43 -15.87
CA SER A 377 -15.54 -32.06 -16.02
C SER A 377 -14.79 -31.94 -14.69
N SER A 378 -13.47 -32.10 -14.76
CA SER A 378 -12.55 -31.94 -13.63
C SER A 378 -12.62 -30.57 -12.97
N LEU A 379 -13.03 -29.53 -13.69
CA LEU A 379 -13.21 -28.18 -13.15
C LEU A 379 -14.22 -28.15 -11.99
N TRP A 380 -15.39 -28.78 -12.17
CA TRP A 380 -16.41 -28.82 -11.13
C TRP A 380 -16.05 -29.78 -10.00
N GLN A 381 -15.22 -30.80 -10.27
CA GLN A 381 -14.66 -31.64 -9.21
C GLN A 381 -13.71 -30.84 -8.32
N LEU A 382 -12.80 -30.04 -8.90
CA LEU A 382 -11.93 -29.15 -8.12
C LEU A 382 -12.72 -28.16 -7.24
N LEU A 383 -13.83 -27.62 -7.77
CA LEU A 383 -14.72 -26.74 -7.00
C LEU A 383 -15.43 -27.48 -5.85
N LYS A 384 -15.88 -28.72 -6.08
CA LYS A 384 -16.54 -29.56 -5.07
C LYS A 384 -15.58 -30.05 -3.99
N ASP A 385 -14.36 -30.42 -4.38
CA ASP A 385 -13.36 -30.99 -3.49
C ASP A 385 -12.67 -29.91 -2.64
N SER A 386 -12.67 -28.66 -3.09
CA SER A 386 -12.05 -27.55 -2.38
C SER A 386 -12.83 -26.23 -2.55
N PRO A 387 -14.10 -26.18 -2.13
CA PRO A 387 -14.97 -25.01 -2.36
C PRO A 387 -14.43 -23.75 -1.70
N ASP A 388 -13.82 -23.87 -0.52
CA ASP A 388 -13.24 -22.75 0.22
C ASP A 388 -12.02 -22.12 -0.47
N ARG A 389 -11.39 -22.83 -1.40
CA ARG A 389 -10.28 -22.31 -2.21
C ARG A 389 -10.75 -21.36 -3.31
N TYR A 390 -11.97 -21.54 -3.79
CA TYR A 390 -12.47 -20.87 -5.00
C TYR A 390 -13.70 -19.99 -4.76
N ILE A 391 -14.48 -20.26 -3.70
CA ILE A 391 -15.70 -19.53 -3.34
C ILE A 391 -15.45 -18.75 -2.05
N TYR A 392 -15.36 -17.43 -2.18
CA TYR A 392 -15.22 -16.52 -1.04
C TYR A 392 -16.48 -16.56 -0.15
N ASP A 393 -16.29 -16.40 1.16
CA ASP A 393 -17.38 -16.48 2.14
C ASP A 393 -18.49 -15.42 1.92
N ALA A 394 -18.15 -14.28 1.31
CA ALA A 394 -19.12 -13.26 0.94
C ALA A 394 -20.15 -13.75 -0.10
N VAL A 395 -19.75 -14.67 -0.99
CA VAL A 395 -20.64 -15.25 -2.01
C VAL A 395 -21.52 -16.34 -1.39
N LYS A 396 -21.00 -17.11 -0.43
CA LYS A 396 -21.75 -18.17 0.27
C LYS A 396 -22.92 -17.65 1.10
N LYS A 397 -22.88 -16.39 1.54
CA LYS A 397 -23.94 -15.75 2.34
C LYS A 397 -25.04 -15.09 1.50
N ARG A 398 -24.87 -15.01 0.17
CA ARG A 398 -25.83 -14.41 -0.77
C ARG A 398 -26.59 -15.43 -1.64
N LEU A 399 -26.27 -16.71 -1.48
CA LEU A 399 -27.04 -17.86 -1.98
C LEU A 399 -27.84 -18.43 -0.80
#